data_AF-A0A3D5WR39-F1
#
_entry.id   AF-A0A3D5WR39-F1
#
_cell.length_a   1.000
_cell.length_b   1.000
_cell.length_c   1.000
_cell.angle_alpha   90.00
_cell.angle_beta   90.00
_cell.angle_gamma   90.00
#
_symmetry.space_group_name_H-M   'P 1'
#
loop_
_entity.id
_entity.type
_entity.pdbx_description
1 polymer ?
#
loop_
_entity_poly.entity_id
_entity_poly.type
_entity_poly.pdbx_seq_one_letter_code
_entity_poly.pdbx_strand_id
1 'polypeptide(L)'
;MKALKGVLITLVVIIAIVGVTVIGGYVAVRSKYGIDLFRTAGQLKTLTKDVDETALCPNAYGEQDFVEMKSAVNDKIDGLIVYEKDKGYNGYSVNFASLAGKSMTDPIFLTEKHVGAIAQTVFYEQTGGKIKLGDKEVSVTVVQIDFSEIAANGSADFNVVAKLDLTPFKADMDGFPYKLFKKYIPDNLYVSSTVRVDKTEEDGFAYTVTHKSLTLNNLSADDTADLFNTLNAVLKIGTAENLNMQIGTTAVNALIGTKDAIGFAYSMKAIGAKSFDFGTVSDIDLFIVY
;
A
#
# COMPACT_ATOMS: atom_id res chain seq x y z
N MET A 1 -5.31 -9.20 3.14
CA MET A 1 -6.56 -9.14 3.93
C MET A 1 -6.44 -9.70 5.35
N LYS A 2 -5.97 -10.92 5.63
CA LYS A 2 -5.93 -11.45 7.02
C LYS A 2 -5.03 -10.63 7.96
N ALA A 3 -3.84 -10.21 7.54
CA ALA A 3 -2.93 -9.42 8.35
C ALA A 3 -3.47 -8.00 8.59
N LEU A 4 -3.95 -7.32 7.53
CA LEU A 4 -4.56 -5.98 7.62
C LEU A 4 -5.84 -5.97 8.49
N LYS A 5 -6.69 -6.99 8.33
CA LYS A 5 -7.84 -7.25 9.21
C LYS A 5 -7.39 -7.50 10.64
N GLY A 6 -6.30 -8.23 10.81
CA GLY A 6 -5.63 -8.44 12.08
C GLY A 6 -5.25 -7.13 12.75
N VAL A 7 -4.50 -6.26 12.07
CA VAL A 7 -4.03 -4.96 12.62
C VAL A 7 -5.19 -4.09 13.13
N LEU A 8 -6.26 -3.97 12.35
CA LEU A 8 -7.36 -3.06 12.66
C LEU A 8 -8.29 -3.58 13.77
N ILE A 9 -8.64 -4.87 13.75
CA ILE A 9 -9.35 -5.52 14.87
C ILE A 9 -8.49 -5.46 16.15
N THR A 10 -7.16 -5.52 15.98
CA THR A 10 -6.22 -5.57 17.09
C THR A 10 -5.96 -4.23 17.74
N LEU A 11 -5.95 -3.13 17.00
CA LEU A 11 -5.85 -1.79 17.60
C LEU A 11 -6.93 -1.59 18.67
N VAL A 12 -8.11 -2.20 18.53
CA VAL A 12 -9.17 -2.20 19.55
C VAL A 12 -8.86 -3.13 20.75
N VAL A 13 -8.22 -4.28 20.50
CA VAL A 13 -7.93 -5.32 21.51
C VAL A 13 -6.68 -5.02 22.36
N ILE A 14 -5.62 -4.41 21.79
CA ILE A 14 -4.43 -4.00 22.55
C ILE A 14 -4.82 -3.09 23.69
N ILE A 15 -5.74 -2.16 23.44
CA ILE A 15 -6.03 -1.15 24.42
C ILE A 15 -6.88 -1.74 25.55
N ALA A 16 -7.67 -2.78 25.27
CA ALA A 16 -8.26 -3.64 26.30
C ALA A 16 -7.18 -4.39 27.11
N ILE A 17 -6.12 -4.91 26.48
CA ILE A 17 -5.01 -5.57 27.19
C ILE A 17 -4.20 -4.59 28.04
N VAL A 18 -3.87 -3.41 27.51
CA VAL A 18 -3.18 -2.32 28.23
C VAL A 18 -4.04 -1.81 29.38
N GLY A 19 -5.36 -1.73 29.19
CA GLY A 19 -6.31 -1.39 30.25
C GLY A 19 -6.43 -2.44 31.35
N VAL A 20 -6.36 -3.74 31.01
CA VAL A 20 -6.45 -4.84 31.97
C VAL A 20 -5.13 -5.07 32.74
N THR A 21 -3.98 -4.68 32.17
CA THR A 21 -2.65 -4.90 32.79
C THR A 21 -2.22 -3.84 33.81
N VAL A 22 -3.00 -2.78 34.02
CA VAL A 22 -2.72 -1.72 35.02
C VAL A 22 -2.74 -2.26 36.48
N ILE A 23 -3.20 -3.51 36.71
CA ILE A 23 -3.24 -4.11 38.04
C ILE A 23 -2.35 -5.37 38.08
N GLY A 24 -1.07 -5.20 38.47
CA GLY A 24 -0.16 -6.27 38.91
C GLY A 24 0.47 -7.20 37.84
N GLY A 25 -0.03 -7.22 36.61
CA GLY A 25 0.38 -8.18 35.56
C GLY A 25 1.61 -7.82 34.73
N TYR A 26 2.16 -6.60 34.86
CA TYR A 26 3.25 -6.10 33.99
C TYR A 26 4.47 -7.04 33.95
N VAL A 27 4.96 -7.48 35.11
CA VAL A 27 6.15 -8.34 35.21
C VAL A 27 5.90 -9.70 34.55
N ALA A 28 4.70 -10.27 34.72
CA ALA A 28 4.32 -11.53 34.09
C ALA A 28 4.21 -11.39 32.57
N VAL A 29 3.64 -10.29 32.07
CA VAL A 29 3.50 -10.04 30.63
C VAL A 29 4.87 -9.82 29.97
N ARG A 30 5.73 -9.02 30.59
CA ARG A 30 7.10 -8.79 30.11
C ARG A 30 7.93 -10.07 30.14
N SER A 31 7.87 -10.83 31.25
CA SER A 31 8.64 -12.08 31.41
C SER A 31 8.15 -13.19 30.46
N LYS A 32 6.84 -13.32 30.25
CA LYS A 32 6.26 -14.41 29.45
C LYS A 32 6.20 -14.13 27.95
N TYR A 33 6.01 -12.87 27.55
CA TYR A 33 5.76 -12.52 26.15
C TYR A 33 6.79 -11.52 25.57
N GLY A 34 7.73 -11.01 26.38
CA GLY A 34 8.70 -10.01 25.93
C GLY A 34 8.09 -8.63 25.64
N ILE A 35 6.83 -8.40 26.02
CA ILE A 35 6.08 -7.18 25.70
C ILE A 35 6.44 -6.07 26.69
N ASP A 36 6.86 -4.91 26.17
CA ASP A 36 6.99 -3.69 26.94
C ASP A 36 5.75 -2.81 26.80
N LEU A 37 4.92 -2.80 27.85
CA LEU A 37 3.66 -2.05 27.89
C LEU A 37 3.87 -0.52 27.86
N PHE A 38 4.99 0.00 28.37
CA PHE A 38 5.28 1.44 28.31
C PHE A 38 5.66 1.84 26.89
N ARG A 39 6.48 1.03 26.23
CA ARG A 39 6.82 1.21 24.82
C ARG A 39 5.57 1.13 23.94
N THR A 40 4.73 0.11 24.16
CA THR A 40 3.45 -0.06 23.45
C THR A 40 2.54 1.15 23.63
N ALA A 41 2.40 1.69 24.85
CA ALA A 41 1.61 2.90 25.10
C ALA A 41 2.19 4.13 24.37
N GLY A 42 3.52 4.26 24.33
CA GLY A 42 4.21 5.30 23.56
C GLY A 42 3.96 5.19 22.06
N GLN A 43 4.00 3.97 21.51
CA GLN A 43 3.70 3.69 20.10
C GLN A 43 2.25 4.04 19.76
N LEU A 44 1.27 3.61 20.58
CA LEU A 44 -0.13 3.98 20.38
C LEU A 44 -0.34 5.49 20.39
N LYS A 45 0.33 6.21 21.30
CA LYS A 45 0.29 7.68 21.33
C LYS A 45 0.86 8.29 20.05
N THR A 46 2.00 7.81 19.56
CA THR A 46 2.61 8.29 18.31
C THR A 46 1.76 7.99 17.09
N LEU A 47 1.18 6.78 17.02
CA LEU A 47 0.26 6.36 15.96
C LEU A 47 -0.94 7.30 15.83
N THR A 48 -1.39 7.87 16.95
CA THR A 48 -2.58 8.75 17.01
C THR A 48 -2.30 10.23 16.80
N LYS A 49 -1.04 10.63 16.69
CA LYS A 49 -0.71 12.00 16.34
C LYS A 49 -1.16 12.29 14.92
N ASP A 50 -1.50 13.54 14.65
CA ASP A 50 -1.77 14.01 13.30
C ASP A 50 -0.59 13.67 12.38
N VAL A 51 -0.91 13.22 11.17
CA VAL A 51 0.06 12.88 10.15
C VAL A 51 0.21 14.09 9.24
N ASP A 52 1.44 14.56 9.09
CA ASP A 52 1.78 15.50 8.03
C ASP A 52 1.87 14.71 6.71
N GLU A 53 0.79 14.71 5.94
CA GLU A 53 0.72 13.98 4.66
C GLU A 53 1.76 14.48 3.66
N THR A 54 2.14 15.76 3.70
CA THR A 54 3.13 16.31 2.77
C THR A 54 4.55 15.83 3.07
N ALA A 55 4.87 15.66 4.35
CA ALA A 55 6.13 15.08 4.77
C ALA A 55 6.16 13.55 4.60
N LEU A 56 5.04 12.86 4.82
CA LEU A 56 4.95 11.41 4.66
C LEU A 56 4.90 10.98 3.20
N CYS A 57 4.26 11.79 2.35
CA CYS A 57 4.02 11.50 0.94
C CYS A 57 4.44 12.68 0.04
N PRO A 58 5.74 12.98 -0.07
CA PRO A 58 6.25 14.12 -0.85
C PRO A 58 5.96 14.00 -2.36
N ASN A 59 5.80 12.76 -2.86
CA ASN A 59 5.53 12.42 -4.24
C ASN A 59 4.07 11.97 -4.45
N ALA A 60 3.14 12.41 -3.59
CA ALA A 60 1.72 12.19 -3.82
C ALA A 60 1.29 12.74 -5.19
N TYR A 61 0.48 11.96 -5.92
CA TYR A 61 -0.11 12.39 -7.18
C TYR A 61 -1.30 13.33 -6.93
N GLY A 62 -1.56 14.21 -7.89
CA GLY A 62 -2.70 15.13 -7.92
C GLY A 62 -3.55 14.97 -9.18
N GLU A 63 -4.52 15.87 -9.35
CA GLU A 63 -5.46 15.83 -10.48
C GLU A 63 -4.75 15.95 -11.84
N GLN A 64 -3.72 16.80 -11.92
CA GLN A 64 -2.95 17.02 -13.14
C GLN A 64 -2.22 15.74 -13.59
N ASP A 65 -1.75 14.93 -12.65
CA ASP A 65 -1.05 13.68 -12.96
C ASP A 65 -1.95 12.66 -13.67
N PHE A 66 -3.28 12.72 -13.50
CA PHE A 66 -4.20 11.86 -14.27
C PHE A 66 -4.29 12.30 -15.75
N VAL A 67 -4.25 13.60 -16.01
CA VAL A 67 -4.25 14.16 -17.36
C VAL A 67 -2.96 13.76 -18.08
N GLU A 68 -1.83 13.95 -17.41
CA GLU A 68 -0.49 13.63 -17.94
C GLU A 68 -0.29 12.13 -18.12
N MET A 69 -0.73 11.32 -17.15
CA MET A 69 -0.73 9.85 -17.24
C MET A 69 -1.56 9.37 -18.42
N LYS A 70 -2.77 9.90 -18.61
CA LYS A 70 -3.60 9.55 -19.78
C LYS A 70 -2.90 9.89 -21.09
N SER A 71 -2.25 11.05 -21.18
CA SER A 71 -1.49 11.42 -22.39
C SER A 71 -0.34 10.46 -22.63
N ALA A 72 0.52 10.27 -21.62
CA ALA A 72 1.72 9.43 -21.72
C ALA A 72 1.40 7.99 -22.14
N VAL A 73 0.31 7.41 -21.61
CA VAL A 73 -0.13 6.07 -21.99
C VAL A 73 -0.81 6.06 -23.37
N ASN A 74 -1.76 6.96 -23.63
CA ASN A 74 -2.55 6.90 -24.86
C ASN A 74 -1.78 7.36 -26.11
N ASP A 75 -0.72 8.15 -25.95
CA ASP A 75 0.20 8.47 -27.04
C ASP A 75 0.86 7.22 -27.63
N LYS A 76 0.97 6.14 -26.82
CA LYS A 76 1.52 4.84 -27.24
C LYS A 76 0.43 3.80 -27.49
N ILE A 77 -0.61 3.80 -26.67
CA ILE A 77 -1.72 2.84 -26.75
C ILE A 77 -3.03 3.60 -26.61
N ASP A 78 -3.53 4.11 -27.74
CA ASP A 78 -4.75 4.91 -27.73
C ASP A 78 -5.93 4.17 -27.06
N GLY A 79 -6.70 4.89 -26.26
CA GLY A 79 -7.88 4.36 -25.57
C GLY A 79 -7.62 3.40 -24.40
N LEU A 80 -6.37 3.17 -24.00
CA LEU A 80 -6.07 2.35 -22.81
C LEU A 80 -6.49 3.04 -21.51
N ILE A 81 -6.24 4.34 -21.39
CA ILE A 81 -6.77 5.16 -20.30
C ILE A 81 -7.96 5.96 -20.82
N VAL A 82 -9.13 5.75 -20.22
CA VAL A 82 -10.39 6.38 -20.62
C VAL A 82 -10.79 7.42 -19.59
N TYR A 83 -11.23 8.59 -20.08
CA TYR A 83 -11.86 9.60 -19.24
C TYR A 83 -13.35 9.71 -19.59
N GLU A 84 -14.20 9.45 -18.60
CA GLU A 84 -15.64 9.66 -18.66
C GLU A 84 -16.10 10.34 -17.36
N LYS A 85 -16.70 11.51 -17.48
CA LYS A 85 -17.17 12.29 -16.33
C LYS A 85 -18.09 11.43 -15.45
N ASP A 86 -17.87 11.51 -14.13
CA ASP A 86 -18.65 10.80 -13.10
C ASP A 86 -18.55 9.26 -13.15
N LYS A 87 -17.54 8.71 -13.84
CA LYS A 87 -17.23 7.27 -13.85
C LYS A 87 -15.80 6.99 -13.39
N GLY A 88 -15.54 5.77 -12.92
CA GLY A 88 -14.21 5.38 -12.46
C GLY A 88 -13.70 6.25 -11.30
N TYR A 89 -12.38 6.32 -11.13
CA TYR A 89 -11.76 7.17 -10.11
C TYR A 89 -11.45 8.54 -10.71
N ASN A 90 -12.06 9.61 -10.19
CA ASN A 90 -11.92 10.98 -10.72
C ASN A 90 -12.26 11.12 -12.22
N GLY A 91 -13.10 10.25 -12.77
CA GLY A 91 -13.39 10.22 -14.21
C GLY A 91 -12.54 9.23 -15.00
N TYR A 92 -11.50 8.64 -14.41
CA TYR A 92 -10.51 7.81 -15.12
C TYR A 92 -10.72 6.31 -14.88
N SER A 93 -10.40 5.52 -15.92
CA SER A 93 -10.52 4.06 -15.95
C SER A 93 -9.46 3.42 -16.87
N VAL A 94 -9.12 2.15 -16.64
CA VAL A 94 -8.20 1.39 -17.48
C VAL A 94 -8.99 0.39 -18.34
N ASN A 95 -8.99 0.62 -19.65
CA ASN A 95 -9.67 -0.21 -20.62
C ASN A 95 -8.74 -1.25 -21.26
N PHE A 96 -8.49 -2.36 -20.56
CA PHE A 96 -7.67 -3.46 -21.09
C PHE A 96 -8.21 -4.06 -22.40
N ALA A 97 -9.52 -3.96 -22.67
CA ALA A 97 -10.09 -4.43 -23.93
C ALA A 97 -9.63 -3.63 -25.15
N SER A 98 -9.16 -2.38 -24.96
CA SER A 98 -8.60 -1.56 -26.02
C SER A 98 -7.32 -2.15 -26.64
N LEU A 99 -6.64 -3.06 -25.94
CA LEU A 99 -5.42 -3.72 -26.42
C LEU A 99 -5.67 -4.63 -27.63
N ALA A 100 -6.90 -5.11 -27.83
CA ALA A 100 -7.23 -6.02 -28.92
C ALA A 100 -6.92 -5.38 -30.29
N GLY A 101 -6.10 -6.07 -31.09
CA GLY A 101 -5.71 -5.62 -32.44
C GLY A 101 -4.66 -4.50 -32.47
N LYS A 102 -4.08 -4.10 -31.32
CA LYS A 102 -2.98 -3.13 -31.24
C LYS A 102 -1.61 -3.82 -31.23
N SER A 103 -0.57 -3.02 -31.42
CA SER A 103 0.82 -3.46 -31.27
C SER A 103 1.62 -2.34 -30.60
N MET A 104 2.45 -2.72 -29.64
CA MET A 104 3.36 -1.82 -28.95
C MET A 104 4.56 -1.56 -29.86
N THR A 105 4.79 -0.30 -30.23
CA THR A 105 5.87 0.10 -31.14
C THR A 105 6.97 0.89 -30.44
N ASP A 106 6.64 1.58 -29.35
CA ASP A 106 7.57 2.37 -28.54
C ASP A 106 7.37 2.05 -27.05
N PRO A 107 8.41 2.26 -26.23
CA PRO A 107 8.28 2.14 -24.78
C PRO A 107 7.34 3.20 -24.17
N ILE A 108 6.73 2.85 -23.04
CA ILE A 108 5.93 3.77 -22.22
C ILE A 108 6.75 4.14 -21.00
N PHE A 109 6.87 5.44 -20.73
CA PHE A 109 7.58 5.99 -19.58
C PHE A 109 6.58 6.62 -18.62
N LEU A 110 6.57 6.14 -17.38
CA LEU A 110 5.65 6.57 -16.34
C LEU A 110 6.43 7.07 -15.14
N THR A 111 6.16 8.30 -14.72
CA THR A 111 6.67 8.82 -13.44
C THR A 111 6.02 8.09 -12.28
N GLU A 112 6.62 8.20 -11.10
CA GLU A 112 6.04 7.71 -9.84
C GLU A 112 4.59 8.17 -9.63
N LYS A 113 4.30 9.45 -9.97
CA LYS A 113 2.94 10.00 -9.90
C LYS A 113 1.99 9.39 -10.90
N HIS A 114 2.43 9.16 -12.15
CA HIS A 114 1.63 8.42 -13.13
C HIS A 114 1.30 7.01 -12.64
N VAL A 115 2.28 6.33 -12.05
CA VAL A 115 2.10 4.98 -11.49
C VAL A 115 1.15 5.01 -10.30
N GLY A 116 1.27 5.98 -9.40
CA GLY A 116 0.33 6.21 -8.30
C GLY A 116 -1.11 6.40 -8.79
N ALA A 117 -1.32 7.23 -9.80
CA ALA A 117 -2.62 7.47 -10.43
C ALA A 117 -3.19 6.21 -11.08
N ILE A 118 -2.37 5.42 -11.80
CA ILE A 118 -2.79 4.13 -12.38
C ILE A 118 -3.19 3.15 -11.28
N ALA A 119 -2.36 2.98 -10.26
CA ALA A 119 -2.61 2.04 -9.17
C ALA A 119 -3.90 2.38 -8.43
N GLN A 120 -4.16 3.66 -8.14
CA GLN A 120 -5.42 4.08 -7.53
C GLN A 120 -6.61 3.82 -8.45
N THR A 121 -6.48 4.09 -9.75
CA THR A 121 -7.55 3.84 -10.74
C THR A 121 -7.91 2.37 -10.78
N VAL A 122 -6.93 1.50 -10.96
CA VAL A 122 -7.12 0.04 -11.02
C VAL A 122 -7.67 -0.48 -9.69
N PHE A 123 -7.15 -0.02 -8.56
CA PHE A 123 -7.67 -0.40 -7.24
C PHE A 123 -9.14 -0.02 -7.07
N TYR A 124 -9.51 1.19 -7.48
CA TYR A 124 -10.90 1.66 -7.42
C TYR A 124 -11.82 0.81 -8.30
N GLU A 125 -11.43 0.51 -9.54
CA GLU A 125 -12.24 -0.33 -10.44
C GLU A 125 -12.49 -1.73 -9.89
N GLN A 126 -11.49 -2.33 -9.26
CA GLN A 126 -11.59 -3.68 -8.71
C GLN A 126 -12.40 -3.74 -7.40
N THR A 127 -12.44 -2.65 -6.64
CA THR A 127 -12.90 -2.69 -5.24
C THR A 127 -13.94 -1.62 -4.88
N GLY A 128 -14.23 -0.68 -5.77
CA GLY A 128 -14.98 0.54 -5.46
C GLY A 128 -14.24 1.49 -4.51
N GLY A 129 -12.92 1.36 -4.39
CA GLY A 129 -12.08 2.14 -3.47
C GLY A 129 -12.21 1.69 -2.02
N LYS A 130 -12.71 0.47 -1.78
CA LYS A 130 -13.03 -0.02 -0.44
C LYS A 130 -12.56 -1.46 -0.25
N ILE A 131 -12.17 -1.80 0.97
CA ILE A 131 -11.91 -3.18 1.36
C ILE A 131 -12.87 -3.62 2.46
N LYS A 132 -13.25 -4.89 2.41
CA LYS A 132 -14.03 -5.49 3.49
C LYS A 132 -13.11 -6.02 4.59
N LEU A 133 -13.32 -5.53 5.80
CA LEU A 133 -12.54 -5.91 6.97
C LEU A 133 -13.51 -6.33 8.10
N GLY A 134 -13.75 -7.64 8.16
CA GLY A 134 -14.80 -8.17 9.03
C GLY A 134 -16.17 -7.91 8.43
N ASP A 135 -17.05 -7.28 9.20
CA ASP A 135 -18.37 -6.80 8.81
C ASP A 135 -18.36 -5.35 8.30
N LYS A 136 -17.21 -4.66 8.37
CA LYS A 136 -17.06 -3.27 7.94
C LYS A 136 -16.48 -3.13 6.53
N GLU A 137 -16.92 -2.09 5.84
CA GLU A 137 -16.24 -1.56 4.65
C GLU A 137 -15.34 -0.40 5.07
N VAL A 138 -14.13 -0.39 4.53
CA VAL A 138 -13.10 0.60 4.85
C VAL A 138 -12.63 1.21 3.55
N SER A 139 -12.77 2.54 3.44
CA SER A 139 -12.26 3.28 2.29
C SER A 139 -10.74 3.23 2.30
N VAL A 140 -10.16 3.00 1.13
CA VAL A 140 -8.71 2.95 0.93
C VAL A 140 -8.34 3.86 -0.23
N THR A 141 -7.27 4.61 -0.05
CA THR A 141 -6.68 5.44 -1.11
C THR A 141 -5.19 5.17 -1.15
N VAL A 142 -4.69 4.76 -2.31
CA VAL A 142 -3.26 4.81 -2.61
C VAL A 142 -2.89 6.28 -2.71
N VAL A 143 -2.01 6.79 -1.86
CA VAL A 143 -1.64 8.22 -1.80
C VAL A 143 -0.37 8.48 -2.60
N GLN A 144 0.57 7.54 -2.54
CA GLN A 144 1.86 7.63 -3.21
C GLN A 144 2.33 6.25 -3.64
N ILE A 145 3.01 6.22 -4.78
CA ILE A 145 3.98 5.18 -5.14
C ILE A 145 5.31 5.88 -5.38
N ASP A 146 6.41 5.25 -4.97
CA ASP A 146 7.77 5.77 -5.07
C ASP A 146 8.75 4.65 -5.44
N PHE A 147 9.82 5.00 -6.13
CA PHE A 147 10.94 4.13 -6.45
C PHE A 147 12.21 4.71 -5.84
N SER A 148 13.08 3.83 -5.35
CA SER A 148 14.38 4.22 -4.83
C SER A 148 15.36 3.07 -5.01
N GLU A 149 16.66 3.31 -4.77
CA GLU A 149 17.69 2.29 -4.86
C GLU A 149 17.62 1.51 -6.20
N ILE A 150 17.40 2.24 -7.29
CA ILE A 150 17.26 1.69 -8.64
C ILE A 150 18.60 1.10 -9.06
N ALA A 151 18.60 -0.20 -9.33
CA ALA A 151 19.77 -0.95 -9.76
C ALA A 151 19.89 -0.96 -11.29
N ALA A 152 21.11 -1.17 -11.78
CA ALA A 152 21.42 -1.17 -13.22
C ALA A 152 20.65 -2.21 -14.05
N ASN A 153 20.13 -3.27 -13.43
CA ASN A 153 19.30 -4.29 -14.10
C ASN A 153 17.80 -3.94 -14.11
N GLY A 154 17.43 -2.77 -13.59
CA GLY A 154 16.05 -2.33 -13.51
C GLY A 154 15.27 -2.75 -12.27
N SER A 155 15.95 -3.27 -11.26
CA SER A 155 15.35 -3.60 -9.96
C SER A 155 15.28 -2.36 -9.08
N ALA A 156 14.32 -2.25 -8.18
CA ALA A 156 14.18 -1.08 -7.32
C ALA A 156 13.55 -1.42 -5.97
N ASP A 157 13.76 -0.55 -4.99
CA ASP A 157 12.89 -0.47 -3.83
C ASP A 157 11.61 0.24 -4.25
N PHE A 158 10.47 -0.44 -4.10
CA PHE A 158 9.14 0.04 -4.44
C PHE A 158 8.40 0.37 -3.14
N ASN A 159 8.01 1.63 -2.98
CA ASN A 159 7.17 2.07 -1.88
C ASN A 159 5.73 2.30 -2.36
N VAL A 160 4.77 1.91 -1.53
CA VAL A 160 3.38 2.32 -1.67
C VAL A 160 2.87 2.83 -0.32
N VAL A 161 2.23 3.99 -0.32
CA VAL A 161 1.51 4.52 0.84
C VAL A 161 0.01 4.40 0.60
N ALA A 162 -0.67 3.65 1.46
CA ALA A 162 -2.13 3.52 1.45
C ALA A 162 -2.73 4.19 2.70
N LYS A 163 -3.72 5.06 2.51
CA LYS A 163 -4.53 5.68 3.55
C LYS A 163 -5.83 4.90 3.73
N LEU A 164 -6.10 4.46 4.95
CA LEU A 164 -7.31 3.73 5.33
C LEU A 164 -8.15 4.58 6.28
N ASP A 165 -9.44 4.72 5.97
CA ASP A 165 -10.40 5.40 6.86
C ASP A 165 -10.88 4.46 7.98
N LEU A 166 -10.49 4.78 9.22
CA LEU A 166 -10.82 3.98 10.40
C LEU A 166 -12.08 4.46 11.12
N THR A 167 -12.75 5.49 10.62
CA THR A 167 -14.02 6.01 11.17
C THR A 167 -15.07 4.90 11.39
N PRO A 168 -15.28 3.95 10.44
CA PRO A 168 -16.24 2.86 10.62
C PRO A 168 -15.96 1.96 11.84
N PHE A 169 -14.69 1.80 12.23
CA PHE A 169 -14.32 1.04 13.43
C PHE A 169 -14.48 1.88 14.70
N LYS A 170 -14.10 3.16 14.65
CA LYS A 170 -14.26 4.07 15.79
C LYS A 170 -15.72 4.25 16.20
N ALA A 171 -16.65 4.18 15.24
CA ALA A 171 -18.09 4.27 15.49
C ALA A 171 -18.59 3.21 16.49
N ASP A 172 -18.03 2.00 16.45
CA ASP A 172 -18.47 0.89 17.33
C ASP A 172 -17.86 0.93 18.73
N MET A 173 -16.99 1.90 19.01
CA MET A 173 -16.21 1.97 20.26
C MET A 173 -16.88 2.80 21.36
N ASP A 174 -18.19 3.05 21.31
CA ASP A 174 -18.88 3.87 22.31
C ASP A 174 -19.21 3.13 23.62
N GLY A 175 -19.10 1.79 23.64
CA GLY A 175 -19.29 0.95 24.82
C GLY A 175 -18.03 0.80 25.68
N PHE A 176 -18.20 0.55 26.99
CA PHE A 176 -17.09 0.16 27.87
C PHE A 176 -16.62 -1.27 27.55
N PRO A 177 -15.30 -1.57 27.53
CA PRO A 177 -14.18 -0.67 27.84
C PRO A 177 -13.67 0.15 26.64
N TYR A 178 -14.13 -0.13 25.41
CA TYR A 178 -13.63 0.46 24.17
C TYR A 178 -13.70 2.00 24.12
N LYS A 179 -14.67 2.61 24.80
CA LYS A 179 -14.82 4.08 24.89
C LYS A 179 -13.59 4.78 25.47
N LEU A 180 -12.89 4.14 26.42
CA LEU A 180 -11.67 4.70 27.04
C LEU A 180 -10.51 4.80 26.04
N PHE A 181 -10.63 4.05 24.94
CA PHE A 181 -9.56 3.74 24.02
C PHE A 181 -9.78 4.30 22.63
N LYS A 182 -11.01 4.71 22.31
CA LYS A 182 -11.41 5.37 21.06
C LYS A 182 -10.50 6.57 20.70
N LYS A 183 -10.01 7.31 21.69
CA LYS A 183 -9.07 8.45 21.51
C LYS A 183 -7.67 8.04 21.06
N TYR A 184 -7.31 6.76 21.21
CA TYR A 184 -6.03 6.21 20.78
C TYR A 184 -6.15 5.42 19.46
N ILE A 185 -7.25 5.59 18.74
CA ILE A 185 -7.41 5.11 17.36
C ILE A 185 -7.41 6.32 16.44
N PRO A 186 -6.46 6.43 15.49
CA PRO A 186 -6.46 7.54 14.54
C PRO A 186 -7.68 7.43 13.61
N ASP A 187 -8.14 8.55 13.06
CA ASP A 187 -9.21 8.53 12.05
C ASP A 187 -8.70 7.93 10.73
N ASN A 188 -7.44 8.17 10.39
CA ASN A 188 -6.79 7.60 9.22
C ASN A 188 -5.55 6.79 9.62
N LEU A 189 -5.38 5.64 8.99
CA LEU A 189 -4.16 4.84 9.07
C LEU A 189 -3.45 4.88 7.72
N TYR A 190 -2.27 5.49 7.70
CA TYR A 190 -1.32 5.44 6.61
C TYR A 190 -0.43 4.24 6.81
N VAL A 191 -0.40 3.37 5.81
CA VAL A 191 0.47 2.21 5.77
C VAL A 191 1.46 2.44 4.64
N SER A 192 2.70 2.73 5.00
CA SER A 192 3.80 2.86 4.04
C SER A 192 4.55 1.55 3.98
N SER A 193 4.46 0.89 2.83
CA SER A 193 4.99 -0.45 2.58
C SER A 193 6.10 -0.36 1.55
N THR A 194 7.34 -0.59 1.97
CA THR A 194 8.50 -0.67 1.07
C THR A 194 8.92 -2.11 0.87
N VAL A 195 8.97 -2.54 -0.38
CA VAL A 195 9.47 -3.86 -0.79
C VAL A 195 10.60 -3.70 -1.80
N ARG A 196 11.51 -4.65 -1.85
CA ARG A 196 12.46 -4.77 -2.96
C ARG A 196 11.80 -5.55 -4.08
N VAL A 197 11.86 -5.03 -5.29
CA VAL A 197 11.49 -5.74 -6.51
C VAL A 197 12.76 -6.05 -7.27
N ASP A 198 13.15 -7.32 -7.30
CA ASP A 198 14.32 -7.78 -8.05
C ASP A 198 13.87 -8.45 -9.34
N LYS A 199 14.23 -7.84 -10.48
CA LYS A 199 14.03 -8.41 -11.80
C LYS A 199 14.84 -9.69 -11.95
N THR A 200 14.23 -10.69 -12.56
CA THR A 200 14.93 -11.90 -12.99
C THR A 200 15.02 -11.93 -14.51
N GLU A 201 15.96 -12.71 -15.05
CA GLU A 201 16.19 -12.78 -16.50
C GLU A 201 15.11 -13.56 -17.26
N GLU A 202 14.16 -14.17 -16.55
CA GLU A 202 13.12 -15.00 -17.14
C GLU A 202 12.04 -14.13 -17.79
N ASP A 203 11.77 -14.37 -19.08
CA ASP A 203 10.63 -13.87 -19.87
C ASP A 203 10.38 -12.34 -19.94
N GLY A 204 11.28 -11.54 -19.36
CA GLY A 204 11.26 -10.07 -19.34
C GLY A 204 10.29 -9.46 -18.32
N PHE A 205 9.37 -10.25 -17.75
CA PHE A 205 8.39 -9.81 -16.76
C PHE A 205 8.49 -10.56 -15.44
N ALA A 206 9.42 -11.51 -15.30
CA ALA A 206 9.62 -12.19 -14.03
C ALA A 206 10.38 -11.31 -13.02
N TYR A 207 9.94 -11.40 -11.76
CA TYR A 207 10.53 -10.69 -10.63
C TYR A 207 10.27 -11.44 -9.34
N THR A 208 11.06 -11.10 -8.32
CA THR A 208 10.80 -11.48 -6.94
C THR A 208 10.53 -10.25 -6.09
N VAL A 209 9.78 -10.43 -5.02
CA VAL A 209 9.48 -9.36 -4.06
C VAL A 209 10.00 -9.78 -2.70
N THR A 210 10.76 -8.91 -2.03
CA THR A 210 11.23 -9.14 -0.66
C THR A 210 10.94 -7.95 0.26
N HIS A 211 10.84 -8.21 1.56
CA HIS A 211 10.52 -7.18 2.54
C HIS A 211 11.71 -6.22 2.72
N LYS A 212 11.42 -4.91 2.78
CA LYS A 212 12.38 -3.90 3.25
C LYS A 212 11.92 -3.25 4.55
N SER A 213 10.77 -2.56 4.54
CA SER A 213 10.28 -1.86 5.72
C SER A 213 8.78 -1.62 5.66
N LEU A 214 8.16 -1.51 6.82
CA LEU A 214 6.76 -1.10 6.98
C LEU A 214 6.70 -0.02 8.05
N THR A 215 6.02 1.08 7.78
CA THR A 215 5.69 2.08 8.78
C THR A 215 4.19 2.35 8.84
N LEU A 216 3.72 2.74 10.02
CA LEU A 216 2.33 3.12 10.27
C LEU A 216 2.26 4.55 10.83
N ASN A 217 1.57 5.45 10.12
CA ASN A 217 1.50 6.88 10.47
C ASN A 217 2.91 7.42 10.80
N ASN A 218 3.07 7.96 12.02
CA ASN A 218 4.31 8.54 12.52
C ASN A 218 5.24 7.53 13.23
N LEU A 219 4.94 6.23 13.17
CA LEU A 219 5.81 5.21 13.76
C LEU A 219 7.01 4.93 12.86
N SER A 220 8.18 4.76 13.47
CA SER A 220 9.35 4.21 12.79
C SER A 220 9.12 2.75 12.37
N ALA A 221 9.99 2.21 11.51
CA ALA A 221 9.93 0.80 11.12
C ALA A 221 10.14 -0.12 12.35
N ASP A 222 11.08 0.22 13.23
CA ASP A 222 11.35 -0.53 14.46
C ASP A 222 10.17 -0.52 15.42
N ASP A 223 9.56 0.65 15.62
CA ASP A 223 8.38 0.77 16.48
C ASP A 223 7.15 0.09 15.87
N THR A 224 7.04 0.09 14.54
CA THR A 224 6.02 -0.67 13.84
C THR A 224 6.24 -2.17 14.05
N ALA A 225 7.46 -2.68 13.85
CA ALA A 225 7.79 -4.08 14.04
C ALA A 225 7.55 -4.54 15.49
N ASP A 226 7.98 -3.74 16.47
CA ASP A 226 7.78 -4.01 17.90
C ASP A 226 6.29 -4.01 18.28
N LEU A 227 5.51 -3.06 17.74
CA LEU A 227 4.05 -3.06 17.89
C LEU A 227 3.49 -4.39 17.35
N PHE A 228 3.81 -4.77 16.11
CA PHE A 228 3.35 -6.03 15.51
C PHE A 228 3.78 -7.27 16.29
N ASN A 229 4.97 -7.30 16.87
CA ASN A 229 5.41 -8.41 17.72
C ASN A 229 4.50 -8.53 18.96
N THR A 230 4.18 -7.40 19.58
CA THR A 230 3.20 -7.35 20.68
C THR A 230 1.84 -7.86 20.22
N LEU A 231 1.39 -7.46 19.03
CA LEU A 231 0.09 -7.86 18.47
C LEU A 231 0.04 -9.35 18.23
N ASN A 232 1.08 -9.88 17.61
CA ASN A 232 1.17 -11.27 17.20
C ASN A 232 1.35 -12.21 18.40
N ALA A 233 2.02 -11.76 19.46
CA ALA A 233 2.16 -12.53 20.70
C ALA A 233 0.80 -12.88 21.30
N VAL A 234 -0.16 -11.95 21.25
CA VAL A 234 -1.49 -12.12 21.85
C VAL A 234 -2.53 -12.65 20.86
N LEU A 235 -2.53 -12.17 19.62
CA LEU A 235 -3.65 -12.37 18.68
C LEU A 235 -3.29 -13.19 17.44
N LYS A 236 -2.02 -13.58 17.28
CA LYS A 236 -1.56 -14.43 16.17
C LYS A 236 -1.93 -13.88 14.78
N ILE A 237 -1.80 -12.56 14.61
CA ILE A 237 -2.21 -11.84 13.40
C ILE A 237 -1.13 -11.78 12.30
N GLY A 238 0.09 -12.24 12.58
CA GLY A 238 1.26 -12.09 11.71
C GLY A 238 2.18 -10.94 12.12
N THR A 239 3.30 -10.80 11.42
CA THR A 239 4.33 -9.77 11.66
C THR A 239 4.16 -8.56 10.76
N ALA A 240 4.92 -7.49 11.03
CA ALA A 240 5.00 -6.32 10.15
C ALA A 240 5.47 -6.73 8.75
N GLU A 241 6.46 -7.63 8.67
CA GLU A 241 6.91 -8.22 7.40
C GLU A 241 5.78 -8.93 6.65
N ASN A 242 4.95 -9.73 7.33
CA ASN A 242 3.82 -10.39 6.67
C ASN A 242 2.84 -9.37 6.07
N LEU A 243 2.57 -8.25 6.77
CA LEU A 243 1.71 -7.21 6.22
C LEU A 243 2.37 -6.47 5.07
N ASN A 244 3.65 -6.13 5.21
CA ASN A 244 4.42 -5.45 4.18
C ASN A 244 4.44 -6.25 2.88
N MET A 245 4.77 -7.53 2.98
CA MET A 245 4.77 -8.43 1.83
C MET A 245 3.40 -8.51 1.19
N GLN A 246 2.33 -8.53 1.98
CA GLN A 246 0.98 -8.55 1.44
C GLN A 246 0.62 -7.27 0.68
N ILE A 247 0.90 -6.09 1.24
CA ILE A 247 0.56 -4.80 0.62
C ILE A 247 1.47 -4.55 -0.59
N GLY A 248 2.78 -4.58 -0.37
CA GLY A 248 3.79 -4.33 -1.40
C GLY A 248 3.66 -5.28 -2.58
N THR A 249 3.54 -6.59 -2.36
CA THR A 249 3.37 -7.56 -3.47
C THR A 249 2.07 -7.31 -4.23
N THR A 250 1.00 -6.92 -3.54
CA THR A 250 -0.29 -6.63 -4.22
C THR A 250 -0.15 -5.41 -5.13
N ALA A 251 0.48 -4.33 -4.66
CA ALA A 251 0.72 -3.13 -5.45
C ALA A 251 1.67 -3.41 -6.63
N VAL A 252 2.77 -4.13 -6.38
CA VAL A 252 3.74 -4.53 -7.41
C VAL A 252 3.08 -5.43 -8.47
N ASN A 253 2.25 -6.40 -8.06
CA ASN A 253 1.53 -7.26 -9.01
C ASN A 253 0.46 -6.50 -9.81
N ALA A 254 -0.17 -5.48 -9.23
CA ALA A 254 -1.09 -4.64 -9.98
C ALA A 254 -0.37 -3.82 -11.05
N LEU A 255 0.83 -3.32 -10.76
CA LEU A 255 1.65 -2.56 -11.71
C LEU A 255 2.31 -3.45 -12.76
N ILE A 256 3.09 -4.44 -12.33
CA ILE A 256 3.89 -5.29 -13.22
C ILE A 256 3.05 -6.48 -13.65
N GLY A 257 2.73 -7.36 -12.70
CA GLY A 257 1.93 -8.55 -12.92
C GLY A 257 2.70 -9.72 -13.52
N THR A 258 2.03 -10.87 -13.52
CA THR A 258 2.54 -12.14 -14.03
C THR A 258 1.47 -12.82 -14.86
N LYS A 259 1.80 -13.99 -15.43
CA LYS A 259 0.83 -14.87 -16.09
C LYS A 259 -0.36 -15.26 -15.21
N ASP A 260 -0.15 -15.36 -13.89
CA ASP A 260 -1.13 -15.83 -12.92
C ASP A 260 -1.89 -14.66 -12.25
N ALA A 261 -1.33 -13.45 -12.30
CA ALA A 261 -1.93 -12.22 -11.79
C ALA A 261 -1.62 -11.08 -12.77
N ILE A 262 -2.49 -10.91 -13.77
CA ILE A 262 -2.28 -9.93 -14.85
C ILE A 262 -2.31 -8.52 -14.26
N GLY A 263 -1.16 -7.84 -14.35
CA GLY A 263 -0.96 -6.44 -13.99
C GLY A 263 -0.93 -5.53 -15.21
N PHE A 264 -0.77 -4.24 -14.98
CA PHE A 264 -0.77 -3.22 -16.03
C PHE A 264 0.29 -3.49 -17.11
N ALA A 265 1.56 -3.66 -16.74
CA ALA A 265 2.63 -3.89 -17.70
C ALA A 265 2.50 -5.27 -18.38
N TYR A 266 2.23 -6.33 -17.61
CA TYR A 266 2.09 -7.68 -18.16
C TYR A 266 0.93 -7.79 -19.15
N SER A 267 -0.15 -7.01 -18.98
CA SER A 267 -1.26 -6.96 -19.93
C SER A 267 -0.82 -6.56 -21.35
N MET A 268 0.22 -5.73 -21.46
CA MET A 268 0.76 -5.25 -22.74
C MET A 268 1.59 -6.31 -23.47
N LYS A 269 1.95 -7.42 -22.80
CA LYS A 269 2.61 -8.56 -23.46
C LYS A 269 1.76 -9.11 -24.61
N ALA A 270 0.43 -9.01 -24.51
CA ALA A 270 -0.50 -9.40 -25.57
C ALA A 270 -0.38 -8.58 -26.86
N ILE A 271 0.17 -7.36 -26.77
CA ILE A 271 0.39 -6.46 -27.90
C ILE A 271 1.88 -6.31 -28.25
N GLY A 272 2.74 -7.14 -27.68
CA GLY A 272 4.15 -7.24 -28.07
C GLY A 272 5.17 -6.71 -27.07
N ALA A 273 4.76 -6.16 -25.92
CA ALA A 273 5.67 -5.73 -24.85
C ALA A 273 6.62 -6.87 -24.45
N LYS A 274 7.89 -6.52 -24.23
CA LYS A 274 9.00 -7.44 -23.98
C LYS A 274 9.43 -7.47 -22.52
N SER A 275 9.41 -6.33 -21.83
CA SER A 275 9.87 -6.27 -20.44
C SER A 275 9.38 -5.00 -19.74
N PHE A 276 9.68 -4.89 -18.45
CA PHE A 276 9.54 -3.65 -17.68
C PHE A 276 10.89 -3.23 -17.09
N ASP A 277 11.00 -1.99 -16.61
CA ASP A 277 12.15 -1.46 -15.88
C ASP A 277 11.73 -0.45 -14.82
N PHE A 278 12.51 -0.37 -13.75
CA PHE A 278 12.67 0.87 -13.00
C PHE A 278 13.97 1.53 -13.46
N GLY A 279 13.94 2.82 -13.83
CA GLY A 279 15.11 3.51 -14.37
C GLY A 279 15.07 5.01 -14.14
N THR A 280 16.24 5.63 -14.11
CA THR A 280 16.36 7.10 -13.99
C THR A 280 16.72 7.68 -15.35
N VAL A 281 15.89 8.60 -15.86
CA VAL A 281 16.15 9.32 -17.11
C VAL A 281 16.06 10.81 -16.85
N SER A 282 17.15 11.53 -17.08
CA SER A 282 17.25 12.98 -16.82
C SER A 282 16.88 13.36 -15.38
N ASP A 283 17.43 12.64 -14.41
CA ASP A 283 17.20 12.80 -12.96
C ASP A 283 15.74 12.58 -12.52
N ILE A 284 14.93 11.89 -13.34
CA ILE A 284 13.56 11.50 -13.02
C ILE A 284 13.50 9.97 -12.95
N ASP A 285 13.00 9.46 -11.84
CA ASP A 285 12.75 8.03 -11.66
C ASP A 285 11.45 7.62 -12.37
N LEU A 286 11.55 6.56 -13.15
CA LEU A 286 10.52 6.12 -14.09
C LEU A 286 10.28 4.62 -13.95
N PHE A 287 9.03 4.24 -14.09
CA PHE A 287 8.64 2.90 -14.48
C PHE A 287 8.48 2.85 -16.00
N ILE A 288 9.13 1.89 -16.64
CA ILE A 288 9.23 1.79 -18.09
C ILE A 288 8.66 0.44 -18.53
N VAL A 289 7.84 0.43 -19.58
CA VAL A 289 7.42 -0.80 -20.26
C VAL A 289 7.99 -0.76 -21.67
N TYR A 290 8.70 -1.81 -22.08
CA TYR A 290 9.32 -1.97 -23.41
C TYR A 290 8.52 -2.91 -24.29
#